data_AF-A0A0C9W9U4-F1
#
_entry.id   AF-A0A0C9W9U4-F1
#
_cell.length_a   1.000
_cell.length_b   1.000
_cell.length_c   1.000
_cell.angle_alpha   90.00
_cell.angle_beta   90.00
_cell.angle_gamma   90.00
#
_symmetry.space_group_name_H-M   'P 1'
#
loop_
_entity.id
_entity.type
_entity.pdbx_description
1 polymer ?
#
loop_
_entity_poly.entity_id
_entity_poly.type
_entity_poly.pdbx_seq_one_letter_code
_entity_poly.pdbx_strand_id
1 'polypeptide(L)'
;MESSGSGPSTLKSSHKTKPFALSPPVHTLPSGWVRIRHPESGVYYFHEEKILCTWSDVCIPRVHGVIMKAAEMLQKSSAFQDVPEDQEVGLVLDAQVAAEGSKTCSYYCVSHGDRRIFWLEGMGHEDEVIQCTPSKCKGLQGDHCAEAEYWKHCELFPTTFTVTKDATDDLRDILIQASGDRVTAKFSTSPYTKDDLAYMLSLVKEIEGDVREGSGHNSWVIAKFMSLHNDGILRSSYGQSDDYFDIDNSEPSPGPYRRSYLMAFLAPFLLKSPDVYAEELYTFHENFTPERWSRFVHKVDTSIRDSNLLATVLLSTNVGLLAIGSIDEASIDGSRSAVQIVTYVSIICSVGSIIIGLAIFKQYRAKGADTPLRAVTVLKRILKETYGLERLAIICSLPYILLMWSLIAFLGAFSVIFYNKTDPQVRVPVSVTLALVLLFLFSCMYTAGPPDKEDRKPQNHSYRERAAGYFPRLGPKKTDTILP
;
A
#
# COMPACT_ATOMS: atom_id res chain seq x y z
N MET A 1 15.71 18.21 -74.53
CA MET A 1 14.83 18.99 -73.65
C MET A 1 14.22 17.99 -72.69
N GLU A 2 14.87 17.72 -71.54
CA GLU A 2 14.71 18.49 -70.29
C GLU A 2 13.24 18.62 -69.90
N SER A 3 12.77 18.39 -68.69
CA SER A 3 13.31 18.03 -67.37
C SER A 3 12.05 17.62 -66.57
N SER A 4 12.07 16.73 -65.58
CA SER A 4 12.26 17.06 -64.17
C SER A 4 11.34 16.12 -63.39
N GLY A 5 11.86 15.48 -62.34
CA GLY A 5 11.12 14.50 -61.54
C GLY A 5 11.95 14.10 -60.35
N SER A 6 12.01 14.98 -59.35
CA SER A 6 12.74 14.81 -58.10
C SER A 6 12.21 13.62 -57.29
N GLY A 7 13.05 12.60 -57.11
CA GLY A 7 12.83 11.51 -56.16
C GLY A 7 13.20 11.91 -54.72
N PRO A 8 12.71 11.18 -53.71
CA PRO A 8 12.75 11.61 -52.32
C PRO A 8 14.14 11.43 -51.69
N SER A 9 14.53 12.43 -50.90
CA SER A 9 15.76 12.48 -50.12
C SER A 9 15.76 11.43 -49.00
N THR A 10 16.47 10.33 -49.21
CA THR A 10 16.85 9.41 -48.12
C THR A 10 17.93 10.06 -47.26
N LEU A 11 17.54 10.56 -46.08
CA LEU A 11 18.46 10.91 -45.00
C LEU A 11 19.27 9.67 -44.60
N LYS A 12 20.53 9.60 -45.03
CA LYS A 12 21.51 8.63 -44.52
C LYS A 12 21.88 9.02 -43.09
N SER A 13 21.25 8.36 -42.12
CA SER A 13 21.65 8.38 -40.72
C SER A 13 23.01 7.68 -40.58
N SER A 14 24.08 8.46 -40.52
CA SER A 14 25.43 7.99 -40.19
C SER A 14 25.63 8.00 -38.67
N HIS A 15 24.90 7.15 -37.95
CA HIS A 15 25.27 6.80 -36.58
C HIS A 15 26.09 5.51 -36.61
N LYS A 16 27.42 5.67 -36.67
CA LYS A 16 28.36 4.60 -36.28
C LYS A 16 28.17 4.33 -34.79
N THR A 17 27.30 3.38 -34.45
CA THR A 17 27.26 2.79 -33.11
C THR A 17 28.59 2.09 -32.87
N LYS A 18 29.39 2.63 -31.96
CA LYS A 18 30.55 1.91 -31.43
C LYS A 18 30.03 0.58 -30.82
N PRO A 19 30.65 -0.57 -31.13
CA PRO A 19 30.28 -1.81 -30.46
C PRO A 19 30.44 -1.61 -28.95
N PHE A 20 29.38 -1.90 -28.20
CA PHE A 20 29.40 -1.89 -26.75
C PHE A 20 30.39 -2.96 -26.30
N ALA A 21 31.57 -2.55 -25.84
CA ALA A 21 32.58 -3.46 -25.33
C ALA A 21 32.04 -4.10 -24.04
N LEU A 22 31.48 -5.30 -24.19
CA LEU A 22 30.94 -6.13 -23.12
C LEU A 22 32.11 -6.85 -22.44
N SER A 23 32.94 -6.09 -21.74
CA SER A 23 33.97 -6.64 -20.85
C SER A 23 34.12 -5.66 -19.70
N PRO A 24 33.39 -5.84 -18.58
CA PRO A 24 33.78 -5.14 -17.37
C PRO A 24 35.25 -5.47 -17.08
N PRO A 25 36.05 -4.52 -16.58
CA PRO A 25 37.41 -4.84 -16.16
C PRO A 25 37.33 -6.04 -15.21
N VAL A 26 38.01 -7.13 -15.57
CA VAL A 26 38.17 -8.28 -14.70
C VAL A 26 39.11 -7.82 -13.58
N HIS A 27 38.56 -7.10 -12.60
CA HIS A 27 39.24 -6.97 -11.33
C HIS A 27 39.34 -8.38 -10.77
N THR A 28 40.57 -8.87 -10.68
CA THR A 28 40.86 -10.19 -10.12
C THR A 28 40.31 -10.23 -8.70
N LEU A 29 39.37 -11.14 -8.46
CA LEU A 29 38.81 -11.38 -7.15
C LEU A 29 39.95 -11.68 -6.16
N PRO A 30 39.96 -11.04 -4.97
CA PRO A 30 40.92 -11.39 -3.94
C PRO A 30 40.79 -12.87 -3.55
N SER A 31 41.89 -13.49 -3.15
CA SER A 31 41.90 -14.92 -2.77
C SER A 31 40.89 -15.22 -1.66
N GLY A 32 40.20 -16.34 -1.76
CA GLY A 32 39.17 -16.77 -0.79
C GLY A 32 37.77 -16.17 -1.02
N TRP A 33 37.63 -15.18 -1.91
CA TRP A 33 36.35 -14.55 -2.22
C TRP A 33 35.66 -15.13 -3.45
N VAL A 34 34.38 -15.42 -3.30
CA VAL A 34 33.46 -15.85 -4.35
C VAL A 34 32.47 -14.72 -4.63
N ARG A 35 32.29 -14.41 -5.91
CA ARG A 35 31.30 -13.44 -6.39
C ARG A 35 29.98 -14.13 -6.66
N ILE A 36 28.94 -13.78 -5.91
CA ILE A 36 27.63 -14.43 -6.00
C ILE A 36 26.60 -13.44 -6.58
N ARG A 37 25.86 -13.90 -7.58
CA ARG A 37 24.74 -13.13 -8.14
C ARG A 37 23.51 -13.34 -7.29
N HIS A 38 22.96 -12.26 -6.74
CA HIS A 38 21.72 -12.34 -5.97
C HIS A 38 20.53 -12.62 -6.90
N PRO A 39 19.56 -13.48 -6.51
CA PRO A 39 18.36 -13.75 -7.29
C PRO A 39 17.55 -12.50 -7.66
N GLU A 40 17.45 -11.54 -6.75
CA GLU A 40 16.65 -10.32 -6.91
C GLU A 40 17.49 -9.08 -7.25
N SER A 41 18.71 -8.96 -6.74
CA SER A 41 19.36 -7.65 -6.60
C SER A 41 20.89 -7.70 -6.67
N GLY A 42 21.45 -7.46 -7.85
CA GLY A 42 22.89 -7.23 -8.00
C GLY A 42 23.77 -8.42 -7.62
N VAL A 43 24.89 -8.11 -6.96
CA VAL A 43 25.96 -9.06 -6.63
C VAL A 43 26.44 -8.77 -5.21
N TYR A 44 26.69 -9.84 -4.45
CA TYR A 44 27.40 -9.80 -3.18
C TYR A 44 28.61 -10.74 -3.22
N TYR A 45 29.45 -10.65 -2.21
CA TYR A 45 30.68 -11.41 -2.10
C TYR A 45 30.65 -12.28 -0.84
N PHE A 46 31.14 -13.50 -0.97
CA PHE A 46 31.22 -14.47 0.11
C PHE A 46 32.65 -15.00 0.24
N HIS A 47 33.15 -15.09 1.46
CA HIS A 47 34.44 -15.69 1.75
C HIS A 47 34.21 -17.02 2.47
N GLU A 48 34.54 -18.13 1.81
CA GLU A 48 34.20 -19.49 2.29
C GLU A 48 34.92 -19.82 3.60
N GLU A 49 36.25 -19.64 3.66
CA GLU A 49 37.04 -20.03 4.84
C GLU A 49 36.72 -19.22 6.11
N LYS A 50 36.25 -17.98 5.96
CA LYS A 50 35.96 -17.06 7.07
C LYS A 50 34.46 -16.92 7.34
N ILE A 51 33.62 -17.62 6.56
CA ILE A 51 32.15 -17.52 6.56
C ILE A 51 31.71 -16.05 6.62
N LEU A 52 32.22 -15.24 5.68
CA LEU A 52 32.04 -13.79 5.67
C LEU A 52 31.25 -13.35 4.43
N CYS A 53 30.19 -12.57 4.65
CA CYS A 53 29.39 -11.97 3.57
C CYS A 53 29.55 -10.45 3.53
N THR A 54 29.51 -9.88 2.32
CA THR A 54 29.48 -8.43 2.14
C THR A 54 28.82 -8.01 0.83
N TRP A 55 28.11 -6.89 0.86
CA TRP A 55 27.63 -6.20 -0.34
C TRP A 55 28.66 -5.21 -0.92
N SER A 56 29.69 -4.86 -0.13
CA SER A 56 30.69 -3.89 -0.57
C SER A 56 31.65 -4.53 -1.58
N ASP A 57 32.13 -3.73 -2.54
CA ASP A 57 32.96 -4.25 -3.62
C ASP A 57 34.39 -4.58 -3.16
N VAL A 58 34.62 -5.85 -2.84
CA VAL A 58 35.93 -6.39 -2.41
C VAL A 58 36.99 -6.31 -3.51
N CYS A 59 36.60 -6.06 -4.77
CA CYS A 59 37.56 -5.81 -5.84
C CYS A 59 38.31 -4.48 -5.64
N ILE A 60 37.76 -3.56 -4.84
CA ILE A 60 38.39 -2.28 -4.51
C ILE A 60 39.36 -2.50 -3.34
N PRO A 61 40.69 -2.31 -3.52
CA PRO A 61 41.67 -2.64 -2.49
C PRO A 61 41.47 -1.93 -1.15
N ARG A 62 40.97 -0.69 -1.19
CA ARG A 62 40.65 0.09 0.03
C ARG A 62 39.49 -0.52 0.81
N VAL A 63 38.44 -0.97 0.11
CA VAL A 63 37.25 -1.61 0.71
C VAL A 63 37.64 -2.98 1.27
N HIS A 64 38.34 -3.79 0.47
CA HIS A 64 38.87 -5.08 0.91
C HIS A 64 39.74 -4.96 2.18
N GLY A 65 40.65 -3.99 2.23
CA GLY A 65 41.49 -3.76 3.40
C GLY A 65 40.71 -3.38 4.67
N VAL A 66 39.62 -2.62 4.54
CA VAL A 66 38.74 -2.28 5.67
C VAL A 66 37.99 -3.51 6.17
N ILE A 67 37.41 -4.28 5.23
CA ILE A 67 36.65 -5.50 5.54
C ILE A 67 37.53 -6.54 6.23
N MET A 68 38.70 -6.84 5.67
CA MET A 68 39.59 -7.85 6.25
C MET A 68 40.14 -7.42 7.61
N LYS A 69 40.46 -6.13 7.78
CA LYS A 69 40.88 -5.60 9.09
C LYS A 69 39.76 -5.72 10.12
N ALA A 70 38.53 -5.35 9.77
CA ALA A 70 37.37 -5.48 10.66
C ALA A 70 37.09 -6.94 11.01
N ALA A 71 37.12 -7.84 10.02
CA ALA A 71 36.95 -9.28 10.23
C ALA A 71 38.00 -9.83 11.20
N GLU A 72 39.27 -9.46 11.04
CA GLU A 72 40.33 -9.88 11.96
C GLU A 72 40.15 -9.34 13.37
N MET A 73 39.74 -8.07 13.52
CA MET A 73 39.47 -7.48 14.83
C MET A 73 38.32 -8.20 15.55
N LEU A 74 37.24 -8.51 14.84
CA LEU A 74 36.09 -9.21 15.39
C LEU A 74 36.44 -10.66 15.74
N GLN A 75 37.12 -11.39 14.85
CA GLN A 75 37.53 -12.78 15.09
C GLN A 75 38.53 -12.92 16.25
N LYS A 76 39.35 -11.90 16.52
CA LYS A 76 40.31 -11.89 17.64
C LYS A 76 39.70 -11.41 18.95
N SER A 77 38.48 -10.88 18.94
CA SER A 77 37.83 -10.41 20.17
C SER A 77 37.49 -11.59 21.08
N SER A 78 37.63 -11.42 22.39
CA SER A 78 37.26 -12.45 23.38
C SER A 78 35.77 -12.82 23.26
N ALA A 79 34.92 -11.83 22.99
CA ALA A 79 33.49 -12.03 22.78
C ALA A 79 33.16 -12.99 21.62
N PHE A 80 33.98 -13.04 20.57
CA PHE A 80 33.82 -14.01 19.48
C PHE A 80 34.38 -15.40 19.85
N GLN A 81 35.42 -15.45 20.68
CA GLN A 81 35.99 -16.71 21.18
C GLN A 81 35.10 -17.40 22.22
N ASP A 82 34.26 -16.64 22.91
CA ASP A 82 33.27 -17.17 23.87
C ASP A 82 32.06 -17.81 23.17
N VAL A 83 31.95 -17.67 21.83
CA VAL A 83 30.91 -18.36 21.04
C VAL A 83 31.21 -19.85 21.00
N PRO A 84 30.23 -20.72 21.32
CA PRO A 84 30.40 -22.17 21.28
C PRO A 84 30.90 -22.67 19.91
N GLU A 85 31.91 -23.54 19.92
CA GLU A 85 32.60 -24.03 18.71
C GLU A 85 31.68 -24.90 17.81
N ASP A 86 30.60 -25.43 18.38
CA ASP A 86 29.53 -26.16 17.70
C ASP A 86 28.55 -25.24 16.94
N GLN A 87 28.64 -23.92 17.12
CA GLN A 87 27.79 -22.95 16.47
C GLN A 87 28.50 -22.34 15.25
N GLU A 88 28.09 -22.73 14.03
CA GLU A 88 28.54 -22.05 12.81
C GLU A 88 28.00 -20.61 12.79
N VAL A 89 28.87 -19.65 13.10
CA VAL A 89 28.56 -18.22 13.08
C VAL A 89 29.13 -17.57 11.83
N GLY A 90 28.24 -17.04 11.01
CA GLY A 90 28.59 -16.20 9.87
C GLY A 90 28.80 -14.75 10.29
N LEU A 91 29.72 -14.07 9.61
CA LEU A 91 29.95 -12.64 9.79
C LEU A 91 29.44 -11.88 8.57
N VAL A 92 28.76 -10.76 8.78
CA VAL A 92 28.38 -9.85 7.70
C VAL A 92 29.01 -8.50 7.92
N LEU A 93 29.71 -7.99 6.91
CA LEU A 93 30.38 -6.70 6.95
C LEU A 93 29.91 -5.80 5.81
N ASP A 94 29.69 -4.53 6.10
CA ASP A 94 29.45 -3.49 5.11
C ASP A 94 30.40 -2.31 5.35
N ALA A 95 31.34 -2.12 4.42
CA ALA A 95 32.36 -1.09 4.51
C ALA A 95 31.95 0.16 3.72
N GLN A 96 31.94 1.30 4.41
CA GLN A 96 31.73 2.62 3.84
C GLN A 96 33.04 3.40 3.90
N VAL A 97 33.53 3.80 2.73
CA VAL A 97 34.74 4.61 2.58
C VAL A 97 34.34 5.96 2.00
N ALA A 98 34.27 6.99 2.84
CA ALA A 98 33.90 8.33 2.40
C ALA A 98 35.05 9.00 1.63
N ALA A 99 34.70 9.96 0.76
CA ALA A 99 35.69 10.77 0.02
C ALA A 99 36.63 11.55 0.95
N GLU A 100 36.16 11.90 2.15
CA GLU A 100 36.88 12.63 3.19
C GLU A 100 37.87 11.75 3.97
N GLY A 101 37.95 10.45 3.66
CA GLY A 101 38.90 9.51 4.26
C GLY A 101 38.40 8.78 5.50
N SER A 102 37.20 9.09 5.99
CA SER A 102 36.55 8.30 7.05
C SER A 102 36.25 6.89 6.53
N LYS A 103 36.59 5.88 7.34
CA LYS A 103 36.41 4.46 7.03
C LYS A 103 35.61 3.85 8.15
N THR A 104 34.36 3.50 7.87
CA THR A 104 33.50 2.80 8.82
C THR A 104 33.12 1.44 8.24
N CYS A 105 32.99 0.45 9.12
CA CYS A 105 32.58 -0.89 8.77
C CYS A 105 31.46 -1.30 9.71
N SER A 106 30.25 -1.41 9.17
CA SER A 106 29.11 -1.92 9.90
C SER A 106 29.13 -3.44 9.93
N TYR A 107 28.78 -4.05 11.06
CA TYR A 107 28.74 -5.50 11.18
C TYR A 107 27.52 -6.03 11.94
N TYR A 108 27.24 -7.31 11.71
CA TYR A 108 26.45 -8.17 12.57
C TYR A 108 26.88 -9.63 12.38
N CYS A 109 26.64 -10.46 13.39
CA CYS A 109 26.84 -11.91 13.37
C CYS A 109 25.52 -12.62 13.12
N VAL A 110 25.56 -13.77 12.45
CA VAL A 110 24.40 -14.61 12.20
C VAL A 110 24.66 -16.02 12.70
N SER A 111 23.69 -16.60 13.41
CA SER A 111 23.67 -18.03 13.67
C SER A 111 22.45 -18.67 13.03
N HIS A 112 22.71 -19.64 12.14
CA HIS A 112 21.65 -20.43 11.51
C HIS A 112 21.04 -21.47 12.46
N GLY A 113 21.81 -21.97 13.44
CA GLY A 113 21.32 -22.92 14.45
C GLY A 113 20.25 -22.31 15.36
N ASP A 114 20.51 -21.09 15.85
CA ASP A 114 19.59 -20.36 16.72
C ASP A 114 18.56 -19.49 15.96
N ARG A 115 18.64 -19.46 14.61
CA ARG A 115 17.83 -18.58 13.74
C ARG A 115 17.80 -17.11 14.21
N ARG A 116 18.97 -16.54 14.57
CA ARG A 116 19.08 -15.17 15.09
C ARG A 116 20.28 -14.42 14.54
N ILE A 117 20.19 -13.10 14.53
CA ILE A 117 21.34 -12.21 14.39
C ILE A 117 21.71 -11.59 15.74
N PHE A 118 22.98 -11.28 15.92
CA PHE A 118 23.48 -10.66 17.15
C PHE A 118 24.73 -9.81 16.89
N TRP A 119 25.12 -9.04 17.89
CA TRP A 119 26.33 -8.22 17.89
C TRP A 119 27.21 -8.63 19.08
N LEU A 120 28.52 -8.47 18.94
CA LEU A 120 29.45 -8.81 20.01
C LEU A 120 29.45 -7.70 21.06
N GLU A 121 29.36 -8.09 22.33
CA GLU A 121 29.34 -7.15 23.45
C GLU A 121 30.66 -6.36 23.53
N GLY A 122 30.56 -5.04 23.73
CA GLY A 122 31.72 -4.13 23.79
C GLY A 122 32.32 -3.72 22.44
N MET A 123 31.93 -4.34 21.33
CA MET A 123 32.45 -4.01 19.99
C MET A 123 31.46 -3.13 19.22
N GLY A 124 31.92 -1.95 18.75
CA GLY A 124 31.16 -1.11 17.80
C GLY A 124 30.43 0.12 18.37
N HIS A 125 30.50 0.35 19.69
CA HIS A 125 30.04 1.59 20.34
C HIS A 125 31.17 2.60 20.63
N GLU A 126 32.41 2.12 20.76
CA GLU A 126 33.60 2.95 21.10
C GLU A 126 34.63 3.02 19.95
N ASP A 127 34.58 2.12 18.98
CA ASP A 127 35.50 2.08 17.84
C ASP A 127 35.06 3.00 16.70
N GLU A 128 35.93 3.92 16.27
CA GLU A 128 35.64 4.78 15.10
C GLU A 128 35.52 4.00 13.78
N VAL A 129 36.10 2.79 13.73
CA VAL A 129 36.21 1.98 12.50
C VAL A 129 35.11 0.93 12.39
N ILE A 130 34.62 0.37 13.51
CA ILE A 130 33.61 -0.69 13.53
C ILE A 130 32.33 -0.13 14.13
N GLN A 131 31.20 -0.34 13.48
CA GLN A 131 29.89 0.12 13.96
C GLN A 131 28.90 -1.04 13.98
N CYS A 132 28.04 -1.08 14.99
CA CYS A 132 26.92 -2.03 14.98
C CYS A 132 25.85 -1.54 14.00
N THR A 133 25.38 -2.42 13.11
CA THR A 133 24.20 -2.10 12.31
C THR A 133 23.00 -1.85 13.24
N PRO A 134 22.28 -0.72 13.10
CA PRO A 134 21.15 -0.45 13.98
C PRO A 134 20.04 -1.49 13.76
N SER A 135 19.71 -2.25 14.81
CA SER A 135 18.51 -3.09 14.83
C SER A 135 17.27 -2.24 14.57
N LYS A 136 16.37 -2.76 13.73
CA LYS A 136 15.09 -2.10 13.45
C LYS A 136 14.13 -2.21 14.64
N CYS A 137 14.43 -3.08 15.59
CA CYS A 137 13.57 -3.45 16.71
C CYS A 137 13.95 -2.75 18.01
N LYS A 138 14.44 -1.50 17.97
CA LYS A 138 14.69 -0.71 19.19
C LYS A 138 13.39 -0.52 19.96
N GLY A 139 13.22 -1.27 21.05
CA GLY A 139 12.11 -1.14 21.99
C GLY A 139 11.12 -2.30 22.04
N LEU A 140 11.18 -3.28 21.12
CA LEU A 140 10.46 -4.54 21.27
C LEU A 140 11.39 -5.57 21.93
N GLN A 141 11.10 -5.94 23.18
CA GLN A 141 11.76 -7.06 23.85
C GLN A 141 11.18 -8.38 23.31
N GLY A 142 12.02 -9.25 22.75
CA GLY A 142 11.64 -10.65 22.50
C GLY A 142 12.51 -11.38 21.48
N ASP A 143 12.62 -12.70 21.65
CA ASP A 143 13.30 -13.65 20.75
C ASP A 143 12.76 -13.59 19.31
N HIS A 144 11.48 -13.25 19.14
CA HIS A 144 10.85 -13.20 17.81
C HIS A 144 11.33 -12.03 16.93
N CYS A 145 11.79 -10.93 17.53
CA CYS A 145 12.44 -9.86 16.76
C CYS A 145 13.74 -10.34 16.13
N ALA A 146 14.49 -11.17 16.87
CA ALA A 146 15.75 -11.73 16.39
C ALA A 146 15.53 -12.71 15.21
N GLU A 147 14.44 -13.50 15.28
CA GLU A 147 14.04 -14.39 14.18
C GLU A 147 13.62 -13.60 12.93
N ALA A 148 12.87 -12.51 13.08
CA ALA A 148 12.50 -11.66 11.95
C ALA A 148 13.71 -11.05 11.23
N GLU A 149 14.70 -10.58 12.00
CA GLU A 149 15.95 -10.05 11.47
C GLU A 149 16.81 -11.16 10.82
N TYR A 150 16.79 -12.38 11.35
CA TYR A 150 17.42 -13.56 10.75
C TYR A 150 16.83 -13.90 9.38
N TRP A 151 15.50 -14.01 9.26
CA TRP A 151 14.88 -14.30 7.95
C TRP A 151 15.15 -13.19 6.94
N LYS A 152 15.27 -11.94 7.40
CA LYS A 152 15.69 -10.83 6.56
C LYS A 152 17.15 -10.98 6.10
N HIS A 153 18.04 -11.46 6.95
CA HIS A 153 19.40 -11.81 6.56
C HIS A 153 19.40 -12.91 5.47
N CYS A 154 18.65 -13.99 5.66
CA CYS A 154 18.54 -15.07 4.67
C CYS A 154 17.96 -14.58 3.33
N GLU A 155 17.06 -13.59 3.34
CA GLU A 155 16.59 -12.94 2.11
C GLU A 155 17.71 -12.18 1.40
N LEU A 156 18.60 -11.50 2.14
CA LEU A 156 19.70 -10.72 1.57
C LEU A 156 20.88 -11.58 1.12
N PHE A 157 21.12 -12.70 1.80
CA PHE A 157 22.23 -13.61 1.53
C PHE A 157 21.72 -15.06 1.37
N PRO A 158 20.91 -15.35 0.35
CA PRO A 158 20.20 -16.62 0.25
C PRO A 158 21.12 -17.83 0.07
N THR A 159 22.38 -17.65 -0.33
CA THR A 159 23.34 -18.76 -0.42
C THR A 159 23.93 -19.20 0.91
N THR A 160 23.82 -18.39 1.97
CA THR A 160 24.24 -18.83 3.32
C THR A 160 23.19 -19.72 3.97
N PHE A 161 21.94 -19.62 3.50
CA PHE A 161 20.84 -20.42 3.98
C PHE A 161 20.63 -21.67 3.12
N THR A 162 20.84 -22.83 3.73
CA THR A 162 20.44 -24.11 3.16
C THR A 162 18.97 -24.37 3.48
N VAL A 163 18.17 -24.64 2.44
CA VAL A 163 16.75 -24.96 2.63
C VAL A 163 16.65 -26.32 3.33
N THR A 164 16.27 -26.29 4.61
CA THR A 164 15.95 -27.49 5.37
C THR A 164 14.49 -27.86 5.21
N LYS A 165 14.19 -29.15 5.38
CA LYS A 165 12.81 -29.63 5.37
C LYS A 165 11.97 -28.96 6.45
N ASP A 166 12.55 -28.77 7.63
CA ASP A 166 11.88 -28.11 8.76
C ASP A 166 11.45 -26.69 8.39
N ALA A 167 12.31 -25.90 7.72
CA ALA A 167 11.95 -24.55 7.29
C ALA A 167 10.84 -24.51 6.24
N THR A 168 10.80 -25.50 5.33
CA THR A 168 9.72 -25.61 4.34
C THR A 168 8.40 -26.05 4.99
N ASP A 169 8.46 -26.97 5.95
CA ASP A 169 7.30 -27.45 6.69
C ASP A 169 6.72 -26.33 7.58
N ASP A 170 7.58 -25.59 8.30
CA ASP A 170 7.21 -24.41 9.08
C ASP A 170 6.45 -23.38 8.21
N LEU A 171 7.01 -23.03 7.05
CA LEU A 171 6.40 -22.07 6.13
C LEU A 171 5.07 -22.57 5.58
N ARG A 172 4.98 -23.86 5.25
CA ARG A 172 3.74 -24.48 4.78
C ARG A 172 2.65 -24.39 5.84
N ASP A 173 2.96 -24.69 7.09
CA ASP A 173 2.00 -24.62 8.20
C ASP A 173 1.54 -23.18 8.46
N ILE A 174 2.46 -22.21 8.40
CA ILE A 174 2.15 -20.78 8.46
C ILE A 174 1.14 -20.38 7.37
N LEU A 175 1.37 -20.80 6.12
CA LEU A 175 0.49 -20.46 5.00
C LEU A 175 -0.88 -21.15 5.10
N ILE A 176 -0.94 -22.38 5.64
CA ILE A 176 -2.19 -23.09 5.93
C ILE A 176 -2.96 -22.34 7.03
N GLN A 177 -2.30 -21.94 8.11
CA GLN A 177 -2.92 -21.15 9.18
C GLN A 177 -3.46 -19.82 8.64
N ALA A 178 -2.68 -19.10 7.85
CA ALA A 178 -3.11 -17.85 7.22
C ALA A 178 -4.34 -18.06 6.32
N SER A 179 -4.40 -19.18 5.60
CA SER A 179 -5.55 -19.56 4.77
C SER A 179 -6.78 -19.89 5.63
N GLY A 180 -6.59 -20.57 6.76
CA GLY A 180 -7.63 -20.84 7.74
C GLY A 180 -8.20 -19.56 8.33
N ASP A 181 -7.33 -18.66 8.80
CA ASP A 181 -7.69 -17.35 9.35
C ASP A 181 -8.56 -16.53 8.39
N ARG A 182 -8.20 -16.51 7.10
CA ARG A 182 -8.99 -15.84 6.04
C ARG A 182 -10.41 -16.37 5.90
N VAL A 183 -10.63 -17.65 6.17
CA VAL A 183 -11.94 -18.30 6.05
C VAL A 183 -12.75 -18.14 7.34
N THR A 184 -12.09 -18.17 8.50
CA THR A 184 -12.76 -18.17 9.80
C THR A 184 -12.96 -16.78 10.39
N ALA A 185 -12.09 -15.82 10.09
CA ALA A 185 -12.11 -14.49 10.69
C ALA A 185 -12.77 -13.45 9.78
N LYS A 186 -13.57 -12.55 10.39
CA LYS A 186 -14.15 -11.37 9.71
C LYS A 186 -13.07 -10.39 9.22
N PHE A 187 -11.94 -10.36 9.93
CA PHE A 187 -10.76 -9.58 9.60
C PHE A 187 -9.55 -10.51 9.76
N SER A 188 -8.82 -10.73 8.67
CA SER A 188 -7.61 -11.55 8.71
C SER A 188 -6.39 -10.67 8.93
N THR A 189 -5.42 -11.20 9.66
CA THR A 189 -4.11 -10.59 9.87
C THR A 189 -3.17 -10.80 8.67
N SER A 190 -3.54 -11.69 7.75
CA SER A 190 -2.78 -11.96 6.54
C SER A 190 -2.87 -10.79 5.55
N PRO A 191 -1.73 -10.24 5.09
CA PRO A 191 -1.72 -9.20 4.06
C PRO A 191 -2.02 -9.76 2.66
N TYR A 192 -2.20 -11.07 2.53
CA TYR A 192 -2.37 -11.78 1.26
C TYR A 192 -3.84 -12.13 1.02
N THR A 193 -4.24 -12.14 -0.25
CA THR A 193 -5.57 -12.62 -0.63
C THR A 193 -5.63 -14.15 -0.60
N LYS A 194 -6.83 -14.71 -0.69
CA LYS A 194 -7.02 -16.17 -0.79
C LYS A 194 -6.25 -16.77 -1.98
N ASP A 195 -6.27 -16.09 -3.12
CA ASP A 195 -5.63 -16.56 -4.34
C ASP A 195 -4.10 -16.49 -4.21
N ASP A 196 -3.57 -15.43 -3.59
CA ASP A 196 -2.14 -15.29 -3.30
C ASP A 196 -1.66 -16.42 -2.37
N LEU A 197 -2.39 -16.71 -1.29
CA LEU A 197 -2.04 -17.78 -0.35
C LEU A 197 -2.04 -19.16 -1.01
N ALA A 198 -3.04 -19.43 -1.86
CA ALA A 198 -3.09 -20.68 -2.63
C ALA A 198 -1.88 -20.81 -3.57
N TYR A 199 -1.50 -19.71 -4.23
CA TYR A 199 -0.33 -19.68 -5.10
C TYR A 199 0.98 -19.85 -4.33
N MET A 200 1.16 -19.14 -3.20
CA MET A 200 2.33 -19.31 -2.33
C MET A 200 2.47 -20.75 -1.85
N LEU A 201 1.37 -21.40 -1.45
CA LEU A 201 1.36 -22.81 -1.06
C LEU A 201 1.78 -23.73 -2.22
N SER A 202 1.39 -23.44 -3.45
CA SER A 202 1.85 -24.23 -4.61
C SER A 202 3.36 -24.09 -4.83
N LEU A 203 3.92 -22.88 -4.69
CA LEU A 203 5.35 -22.64 -4.84
C LEU A 203 6.17 -23.40 -3.78
N VAL A 204 5.73 -23.39 -2.52
CA VAL A 204 6.41 -24.12 -1.44
C VAL A 204 6.42 -25.63 -1.71
N LYS A 205 5.31 -26.19 -2.22
CA LYS A 205 5.23 -27.62 -2.59
C LYS A 205 6.14 -27.99 -3.77
N GLU A 206 6.26 -27.11 -4.76
CA GLU A 206 7.19 -27.32 -5.87
C GLU A 206 8.65 -27.32 -5.40
N ILE A 207 9.01 -26.43 -4.46
CA ILE A 207 10.34 -26.37 -3.86
C ILE A 207 10.64 -27.62 -3.03
N GLU A 208 9.66 -28.13 -2.28
CA GLU A 208 9.77 -29.38 -1.50
C GLU A 208 10.03 -30.61 -2.40
N GLY A 209 9.50 -30.61 -3.63
CA GLY A 209 9.65 -31.71 -4.59
C GLY A 209 10.97 -31.73 -5.38
N ASP A 210 11.62 -30.58 -5.55
CA ASP A 210 12.87 -30.41 -6.32
C ASP A 210 13.95 -29.74 -5.46
N VAL A 211 14.14 -30.22 -4.22
CA VAL A 211 15.22 -29.75 -3.31
C VAL A 211 16.58 -30.10 -3.93
N ARG A 212 17.03 -29.23 -4.83
CA ARG A 212 18.41 -29.20 -5.30
C ARG A 212 19.21 -28.46 -4.25
N GLU A 213 20.12 -29.18 -3.61
CA GLU A 213 21.13 -28.59 -2.74
C GLU A 213 21.81 -27.41 -3.47
N GLY A 214 21.80 -26.23 -2.86
CA GLY A 214 22.47 -25.03 -3.37
C GLY A 214 21.69 -24.16 -4.37
N SER A 215 20.39 -24.37 -4.59
CA SER A 215 19.59 -23.39 -5.35
C SER A 215 19.32 -22.13 -4.52
N GLY A 216 20.20 -21.13 -4.64
CA GLY A 216 20.01 -19.82 -3.98
C GLY A 216 18.69 -19.12 -4.33
N HIS A 217 18.03 -19.50 -5.43
CA HIS A 217 16.69 -19.00 -5.76
C HIS A 217 15.62 -19.60 -4.85
N ASN A 218 15.68 -20.91 -4.57
CA ASN A 218 14.73 -21.57 -3.68
C ASN A 218 14.91 -21.06 -2.25
N SER A 219 16.17 -20.95 -1.78
CA SER A 219 16.50 -20.34 -0.49
C SER A 219 15.94 -18.93 -0.38
N TRP A 220 16.08 -18.11 -1.43
CA TRP A 220 15.53 -16.76 -1.45
C TRP A 220 14.01 -16.75 -1.35
N VAL A 221 13.28 -17.62 -2.06
CA VAL A 221 11.80 -17.67 -1.99
C VAL A 221 11.34 -18.00 -0.57
N ILE A 222 11.91 -19.05 0.04
CA ILE A 222 11.56 -19.46 1.41
C ILE A 222 11.88 -18.33 2.39
N ALA A 223 13.09 -17.77 2.32
CA ALA A 223 13.50 -16.68 3.21
C ALA A 223 12.63 -15.42 3.03
N LYS A 224 12.24 -15.08 1.79
CA LYS A 224 11.35 -13.95 1.49
C LYS A 224 9.98 -14.15 2.12
N PHE A 225 9.38 -15.32 1.98
CA PHE A 225 8.07 -15.61 2.55
C PHE A 225 8.10 -15.63 4.07
N MET A 226 9.13 -16.24 4.68
CA MET A 226 9.33 -16.20 6.13
C MET A 226 9.58 -14.78 6.64
N SER A 227 10.40 -13.99 5.96
CA SER A 227 10.64 -12.59 6.33
C SER A 227 9.36 -11.76 6.27
N LEU A 228 8.55 -11.93 5.22
CA LEU A 228 7.28 -11.20 5.08
C LEU A 228 6.26 -11.61 6.15
N HIS A 229 6.23 -12.89 6.54
CA HIS A 229 5.38 -13.37 7.63
C HIS A 229 5.78 -12.71 8.96
N ASN A 230 7.06 -12.78 9.31
CA ASN A 230 7.60 -12.19 10.54
C ASN A 230 7.42 -10.67 10.59
N ASP A 231 7.62 -9.98 9.47
CA ASP A 231 7.29 -8.56 9.31
C ASP A 231 5.79 -8.29 9.56
N GLY A 232 4.92 -9.22 9.16
CA GLY A 232 3.49 -9.19 9.45
C GLY A 232 3.19 -9.29 10.94
N ILE A 233 3.82 -10.24 11.62
CA ILE A 233 3.62 -10.44 13.06
C ILE A 233 4.18 -9.29 13.88
N LEU A 234 5.34 -8.75 13.51
CA LEU A 234 5.91 -7.56 14.15
C LEU A 234 4.98 -6.35 14.02
N ARG A 235 4.35 -6.16 12.85
CA ARG A 235 3.35 -5.11 12.65
C ARG A 235 2.09 -5.33 13.50
N SER A 236 1.69 -6.57 13.73
CA SER A 236 0.56 -6.90 14.61
C SER A 236 0.96 -6.96 16.09
N SER A 237 2.24 -6.72 16.42
CA SER A 237 2.80 -6.84 17.77
C SER A 237 2.43 -8.17 18.46
N TYR A 238 2.41 -9.28 17.71
CA TYR A 238 2.01 -10.62 18.21
C TYR A 238 0.62 -10.66 18.86
N GLY A 239 -0.23 -9.68 18.58
CA GLY A 239 -1.52 -9.51 19.24
C GLY A 239 -1.46 -9.11 20.70
N GLN A 240 -0.31 -8.64 21.18
CA GLN A 240 -0.18 -7.99 22.48
C GLN A 240 -0.65 -6.53 22.45
N SER A 241 -0.63 -5.91 21.26
CA SER A 241 -1.36 -4.68 21.04
C SER A 241 -2.80 -5.05 20.73
N ASP A 242 -3.68 -4.89 21.73
CA ASP A 242 -5.14 -4.99 21.57
C ASP A 242 -5.63 -4.08 20.43
N ASP A 243 -4.86 -3.06 20.05
CA ASP A 243 -5.21 -2.15 18.95
C ASP A 243 -5.26 -2.79 17.56
N TYR A 244 -4.55 -3.91 17.34
CA TYR A 244 -4.52 -4.57 16.02
C TYR A 244 -5.59 -5.67 15.88
N PHE A 245 -5.89 -6.39 16.96
CA PHE A 245 -6.84 -7.52 16.95
C PHE A 245 -8.26 -7.13 17.32
N ASP A 246 -8.42 -6.03 18.04
CA ASP A 246 -9.71 -5.49 18.38
C ASP A 246 -10.09 -4.44 17.33
N ILE A 247 -10.29 -4.84 16.07
CA ILE A 247 -10.78 -3.91 15.03
C ILE A 247 -12.15 -3.32 15.41
N ASP A 248 -12.85 -3.93 16.39
CA ASP A 248 -14.04 -3.39 17.02
C ASP A 248 -13.78 -2.62 18.35
N ASN A 249 -12.66 -2.83 19.09
CA ASN A 249 -12.34 -2.11 20.35
C ASN A 249 -10.90 -1.61 20.58
N SER A 250 -10.07 -1.45 19.55
CA SER A 250 -8.88 -0.58 19.62
C SER A 250 -9.33 0.80 20.08
N GLU A 251 -8.47 1.49 20.83
CA GLU A 251 -8.78 2.77 21.51
C GLU A 251 -9.83 3.61 20.75
N PRO A 252 -10.85 4.14 21.45
CA PRO A 252 -12.10 4.61 20.84
C PRO A 252 -11.78 5.38 19.58
N SER A 253 -12.24 4.85 18.43
CA SER A 253 -12.05 5.43 17.09
C SER A 253 -11.81 6.92 17.25
N PRO A 254 -10.66 7.48 16.82
CA PRO A 254 -10.44 8.91 16.93
C PRO A 254 -11.71 9.58 16.43
N GLY A 255 -12.24 10.47 17.27
CA GLY A 255 -13.64 10.91 17.17
C GLY A 255 -14.04 11.24 15.73
N PRO A 256 -15.34 11.18 15.41
CA PRO A 256 -15.86 11.23 14.05
C PRO A 256 -15.09 12.24 13.18
N TYR A 257 -14.63 11.78 12.01
CA TYR A 257 -13.77 12.53 11.08
C TYR A 257 -13.98 14.05 11.20
N ARG A 258 -12.97 14.73 11.75
CA ARG A 258 -13.05 16.17 12.01
C ARG A 258 -12.73 16.92 10.73
N ARG A 259 -13.79 17.39 10.08
CA ARG A 259 -13.74 18.21 8.86
C ARG A 259 -12.75 19.36 9.00
N SER A 260 -11.88 19.57 8.01
CA SER A 260 -11.16 20.84 7.90
C SER A 260 -12.12 22.00 7.68
N TYR A 261 -11.72 23.21 8.09
CA TYR A 261 -12.51 24.42 7.85
C TYR A 261 -12.77 24.67 6.37
N LEU A 262 -11.81 24.30 5.51
CA LEU A 262 -11.92 24.41 4.05
C LEU A 262 -12.99 23.44 3.53
N MET A 263 -12.98 22.19 3.99
CA MET A 263 -13.99 21.20 3.64
C MET A 263 -15.38 21.60 4.13
N ALA A 264 -15.50 22.12 5.34
CA ALA A 264 -16.77 22.60 5.89
C ALA A 264 -17.36 23.77 5.08
N PHE A 265 -16.51 24.69 4.61
CA PHE A 265 -16.92 25.80 3.74
C PHE A 265 -17.37 25.33 2.35
N LEU A 266 -16.66 24.35 1.77
CA LEU A 266 -16.98 23.80 0.44
C LEU A 266 -18.11 22.75 0.46
N ALA A 267 -18.46 22.20 1.61
CA ALA A 267 -19.46 21.13 1.73
C ALA A 267 -20.83 21.44 1.10
N PRO A 268 -21.41 22.65 1.21
CA PRO A 268 -22.67 22.98 0.53
C PRO A 268 -22.52 22.96 -1.00
N PHE A 269 -21.38 23.43 -1.52
CA PHE A 269 -21.10 23.43 -2.96
C PHE A 269 -20.82 22.01 -3.48
N LEU A 270 -20.21 21.16 -2.66
CA LEU A 270 -19.87 19.78 -2.99
C LEU A 270 -20.98 18.77 -2.63
N LEU A 271 -22.18 19.25 -2.26
CA LEU A 271 -23.35 18.44 -1.91
C LEU A 271 -23.10 17.40 -0.80
N LYS A 272 -22.12 17.64 0.08
CA LYS A 272 -21.65 16.70 1.12
C LYS A 272 -21.20 15.33 0.60
N SER A 273 -21.13 15.11 -0.71
CA SER A 273 -20.65 13.84 -1.29
C SER A 273 -19.22 13.48 -0.88
N PRO A 274 -18.25 14.42 -0.85
CA PRO A 274 -16.89 14.08 -0.44
C PRO A 274 -16.76 13.79 1.07
N ASP A 275 -17.75 14.15 1.90
CA ASP A 275 -17.73 13.76 3.32
C ASP A 275 -17.84 12.24 3.46
N VAL A 276 -18.69 11.60 2.65
CA VAL A 276 -18.89 10.14 2.65
C VAL A 276 -17.61 9.41 2.21
N TYR A 277 -16.96 9.91 1.15
CA TYR A 277 -15.69 9.35 0.68
C TYR A 277 -14.55 9.61 1.67
N ALA A 278 -14.53 10.76 2.35
CA ALA A 278 -13.52 11.08 3.35
C ALA A 278 -13.67 10.19 4.60
N GLU A 279 -14.89 9.93 5.05
CA GLU A 279 -15.16 9.02 6.18
C GLU A 279 -14.77 7.56 5.85
N GLU A 280 -15.08 7.09 4.64
CA GLU A 280 -14.69 5.76 4.16
C GLU A 280 -13.17 5.64 3.99
N LEU A 281 -12.49 6.71 3.54
CA LEU A 281 -11.02 6.75 3.45
C LEU A 281 -10.36 6.84 4.83
N TYR A 282 -10.98 7.54 5.79
CA TYR A 282 -10.48 7.69 7.15
C TYR A 282 -10.55 6.36 7.91
N THR A 283 -11.69 5.67 7.85
CA THR A 283 -11.85 4.30 8.38
C THR A 283 -10.91 3.30 7.70
N PHE A 284 -10.59 3.51 6.42
CA PHE A 284 -9.64 2.70 5.67
C PHE A 284 -8.17 2.95 6.05
N HIS A 285 -7.81 4.17 6.46
CA HIS A 285 -6.44 4.54 6.82
C HIS A 285 -5.90 3.68 7.97
N GLU A 286 -6.72 3.46 9.00
CA GLU A 286 -6.34 2.74 10.21
C GLU A 286 -6.36 1.22 9.99
N ASN A 287 -7.27 0.72 9.16
CA ASN A 287 -7.50 -0.71 8.92
C ASN A 287 -7.30 -1.10 7.44
N PHE A 288 -6.11 -0.78 6.90
CA PHE A 288 -5.77 -1.01 5.51
C PHE A 288 -5.69 -2.53 5.19
N THR A 289 -6.52 -3.00 4.27
CA THR A 289 -6.38 -4.32 3.64
C THR A 289 -6.49 -4.19 2.11
N PRO A 290 -5.72 -4.98 1.33
CA PRO A 290 -5.79 -5.00 -0.13
C PRO A 290 -7.21 -5.16 -0.70
N GLU A 291 -8.04 -5.98 -0.05
CA GLU A 291 -9.39 -6.30 -0.52
C GLU A 291 -10.35 -5.13 -0.32
N ARG A 292 -10.23 -4.42 0.81
CA ARG A 292 -11.02 -3.20 1.06
C ARG A 292 -10.64 -2.09 0.09
N TRP A 293 -9.35 -1.95 -0.22
CA TRP A 293 -8.90 -1.03 -1.25
C TRP A 293 -9.53 -1.37 -2.60
N SER A 294 -9.44 -2.64 -3.02
CA SER A 294 -10.02 -3.11 -4.28
C SER A 294 -11.52 -2.82 -4.34
N ARG A 295 -12.25 -3.07 -3.25
CA ARG A 295 -13.69 -2.78 -3.14
C ARG A 295 -13.99 -1.27 -3.24
N PHE A 296 -13.24 -0.44 -2.53
CA PHE A 296 -13.38 1.03 -2.60
C PHE A 296 -13.13 1.55 -4.01
N VAL A 297 -12.05 1.10 -4.65
CA VAL A 297 -11.70 1.47 -6.02
C VAL A 297 -12.79 1.05 -6.98
N HIS A 298 -13.31 -0.18 -6.86
CA HIS A 298 -14.40 -0.66 -7.70
C HIS A 298 -15.70 0.15 -7.52
N LYS A 299 -16.00 0.57 -6.28
CA LYS A 299 -17.14 1.44 -5.98
C LYS A 299 -16.98 2.81 -6.63
N VAL A 300 -15.80 3.44 -6.51
CA VAL A 300 -15.49 4.72 -7.16
C VAL A 300 -15.53 4.59 -8.69
N ASP A 301 -14.95 3.52 -9.24
CA ASP A 301 -14.94 3.22 -10.67
C ASP A 301 -16.35 3.15 -11.25
N THR A 302 -17.23 2.39 -10.57
CA THR A 302 -18.64 2.26 -10.92
C THR A 302 -19.35 3.60 -10.83
N SER A 303 -19.15 4.36 -9.74
CA SER A 303 -19.77 5.67 -9.56
C SER A 303 -19.36 6.69 -10.64
N ILE A 304 -18.09 6.70 -11.06
CA ILE A 304 -17.61 7.59 -12.12
C ILE A 304 -18.20 7.18 -13.47
N ARG A 305 -18.25 5.88 -13.77
CA ARG A 305 -18.84 5.36 -15.02
C ARG A 305 -20.31 5.75 -15.14
N ASP A 306 -21.08 5.55 -14.08
CA ASP A 306 -22.51 5.86 -14.05
C ASP A 306 -22.73 7.38 -14.18
N SER A 307 -21.91 8.18 -13.51
CA SER A 307 -21.98 9.65 -13.61
C SER A 307 -21.66 10.15 -15.02
N ASN A 308 -20.64 9.60 -15.68
CA ASN A 308 -20.28 9.97 -17.05
C ASN A 308 -21.36 9.57 -18.07
N LEU A 309 -22.01 8.41 -17.88
CA LEU A 309 -23.10 7.97 -18.74
C LEU A 309 -24.29 8.94 -18.63
N LEU A 310 -24.70 9.28 -17.40
CA LEU A 310 -25.78 10.25 -17.17
C LEU A 310 -25.44 11.66 -17.65
N ALA A 311 -24.20 12.11 -17.46
CA ALA A 311 -23.72 13.40 -17.97
C ALA A 311 -23.78 13.47 -19.50
N THR A 312 -23.51 12.36 -20.19
CA THR A 312 -23.60 12.28 -21.66
C THR A 312 -25.05 12.38 -22.12
N VAL A 313 -25.98 11.68 -21.46
CA VAL A 313 -27.42 11.78 -21.75
C VAL A 313 -27.89 13.23 -21.55
N LEU A 314 -27.54 13.84 -20.43
CA LEU A 314 -27.92 15.22 -20.10
C LEU A 314 -27.31 16.24 -21.08
N LEU A 315 -26.07 16.00 -21.54
CA LEU A 315 -25.44 16.80 -22.58
C LEU A 315 -26.23 16.73 -23.90
N SER A 316 -26.60 15.52 -24.35
CA SER A 316 -27.43 15.35 -25.55
C SER A 316 -28.79 16.02 -25.40
N THR A 317 -29.42 15.94 -24.23
CA THR A 317 -30.71 16.61 -23.96
C THR A 317 -30.57 18.13 -23.96
N ASN A 318 -29.50 18.68 -23.37
CA ASN A 318 -29.20 20.11 -23.40
C ASN A 318 -29.01 20.64 -24.83
N VAL A 319 -28.28 19.89 -25.68
CA VAL A 319 -28.10 20.24 -27.09
C VAL A 319 -29.43 20.18 -27.84
N GLY A 320 -30.26 19.18 -27.56
CA GLY A 320 -31.62 19.08 -28.09
C GLY A 320 -32.50 20.27 -27.69
N LEU A 321 -32.41 20.73 -26.44
CA LEU A 321 -33.14 21.89 -25.94
C LEU A 321 -32.74 23.18 -26.70
N LEU A 322 -31.43 23.41 -26.90
CA LEU A 322 -30.94 24.57 -27.65
C LEU A 322 -31.32 24.54 -29.14
N ALA A 323 -31.57 23.36 -29.71
CA ALA A 323 -32.01 23.22 -31.09
C ALA A 323 -33.49 23.62 -31.30
N ILE A 324 -34.26 23.80 -30.22
CA ILE A 324 -35.64 24.28 -30.30
C ILE A 324 -35.62 25.78 -30.62
N GLY A 325 -35.92 26.12 -31.87
CA GLY A 325 -35.84 27.49 -32.41
C GLY A 325 -36.68 28.55 -31.69
N SER A 326 -37.62 28.16 -30.83
CA SER A 326 -38.45 29.10 -30.04
C SER A 326 -37.68 29.81 -28.91
N ILE A 327 -36.47 29.35 -28.57
CA ILE A 327 -35.66 29.95 -27.49
C ILE A 327 -34.88 31.17 -27.99
N ASP A 328 -34.55 31.22 -29.28
CA ASP A 328 -33.84 32.35 -29.92
C ASP A 328 -34.79 33.53 -30.23
N GLU A 329 -36.09 33.28 -30.45
CA GLU A 329 -37.07 34.35 -30.71
C GLU A 329 -37.42 35.19 -29.46
N ALA A 330 -37.06 34.73 -28.26
CA ALA A 330 -37.36 35.41 -27.00
C ALA A 330 -36.40 36.56 -26.64
N SER A 331 -35.30 36.74 -27.38
CA SER A 331 -34.33 37.83 -27.15
C SER A 331 -34.73 39.09 -27.90
N ILE A 332 -35.38 40.02 -27.21
CA ILE A 332 -35.91 41.27 -27.81
C ILE A 332 -34.78 42.27 -28.15
N ASP A 333 -33.56 42.15 -27.56
CA ASP A 333 -32.49 43.15 -27.68
C ASP A 333 -31.09 42.58 -28.02
N GLY A 334 -30.99 41.39 -28.65
CA GLY A 334 -29.70 40.78 -29.00
C GLY A 334 -28.86 40.27 -27.80
N SER A 335 -29.41 40.35 -26.58
CA SER A 335 -28.87 39.70 -25.38
C SER A 335 -29.37 38.26 -25.29
N ARG A 336 -28.48 37.32 -24.90
CA ARG A 336 -28.82 35.90 -24.75
C ARG A 336 -29.90 35.71 -23.68
N SER A 337 -30.90 34.88 -23.97
CA SER A 337 -32.00 34.59 -23.04
C SER A 337 -31.47 33.94 -21.75
N ALA A 338 -32.10 34.22 -20.60
CA ALA A 338 -31.75 33.61 -19.32
C ALA A 338 -31.74 32.06 -19.39
N VAL A 339 -32.63 31.49 -20.21
CA VAL A 339 -32.69 30.05 -20.49
C VAL A 339 -31.40 29.55 -21.17
N GLN A 340 -30.87 30.30 -22.14
CA GLN A 340 -29.65 29.94 -22.87
C GLN A 340 -28.44 29.95 -21.93
N ILE A 341 -28.33 30.96 -21.07
CA ILE A 341 -27.23 31.08 -20.10
C ILE A 341 -27.23 29.89 -19.14
N VAL A 342 -28.38 29.55 -18.56
CA VAL A 342 -28.50 28.42 -17.62
C VAL A 342 -28.24 27.08 -18.32
N THR A 343 -28.69 26.93 -19.58
CA THR A 343 -28.40 25.73 -20.39
C THR A 343 -26.90 25.60 -20.71
N TYR A 344 -26.19 26.69 -20.99
CA TYR A 344 -24.74 26.67 -21.17
C TYR A 344 -24.00 26.26 -19.89
N VAL A 345 -24.44 26.74 -18.72
CA VAL A 345 -23.89 26.30 -17.43
C VAL A 345 -24.08 24.78 -17.27
N SER A 346 -25.27 24.26 -17.62
CA SER A 346 -25.52 22.81 -17.56
C SER A 346 -24.61 22.01 -18.50
N ILE A 347 -24.39 22.48 -19.74
CA ILE A 347 -23.49 21.86 -20.72
C ILE A 347 -22.05 21.83 -20.19
N ILE A 348 -21.54 22.96 -19.70
CA ILE A 348 -20.17 23.07 -19.20
C ILE A 348 -19.97 22.13 -18.00
N CYS A 349 -20.92 22.06 -17.08
CA CYS A 349 -20.87 21.12 -15.95
C CYS A 349 -20.90 19.65 -16.41
N SER A 350 -21.75 19.29 -17.38
CA SER A 350 -21.80 17.93 -17.96
C SER A 350 -20.49 17.54 -18.65
N VAL A 351 -19.94 18.43 -19.49
CA VAL A 351 -18.64 18.20 -20.16
C VAL A 351 -17.51 18.11 -19.14
N GLY A 352 -17.53 18.96 -18.11
CA GLY A 352 -16.58 18.93 -16.99
C GLY A 352 -16.60 17.60 -16.25
N SER A 353 -17.79 17.05 -15.95
CA SER A 353 -17.94 15.72 -15.35
C SER A 353 -17.26 14.65 -16.20
N ILE A 354 -17.52 14.65 -17.51
CA ILE A 354 -16.95 13.66 -18.45
C ILE A 354 -15.42 13.78 -18.49
N ILE A 355 -14.88 14.99 -18.66
CA ILE A 355 -13.43 15.22 -18.74
C ILE A 355 -12.73 14.79 -17.46
N ILE A 356 -13.27 15.17 -16.29
CA ILE A 356 -12.67 14.83 -15.00
C ILE A 356 -12.77 13.32 -14.74
N GLY A 357 -13.92 12.71 -15.02
CA GLY A 357 -14.08 11.26 -14.89
C GLY A 357 -13.08 10.50 -15.74
N LEU A 358 -12.94 10.85 -17.03
CA LEU A 358 -11.96 10.25 -17.94
C LEU A 358 -10.51 10.53 -17.51
N ALA A 359 -10.21 11.72 -16.98
CA ALA A 359 -8.89 12.07 -16.47
C ALA A 359 -8.50 11.20 -15.26
N ILE A 360 -9.43 10.98 -14.32
CA ILE A 360 -9.22 10.09 -13.18
C ILE A 360 -8.97 8.67 -13.66
N PHE A 361 -9.81 8.14 -14.55
CA PHE A 361 -9.63 6.81 -15.15
C PHE A 361 -8.25 6.63 -15.77
N LYS A 362 -7.81 7.60 -16.58
CA LYS A 362 -6.51 7.55 -17.26
C LYS A 362 -5.34 7.65 -16.28
N GLN A 363 -5.38 8.60 -15.35
CA GLN A 363 -4.27 8.82 -14.41
C GLN A 363 -4.16 7.71 -13.36
N TYR A 364 -5.30 7.18 -12.92
CA TYR A 364 -5.36 6.13 -11.90
C TYR A 364 -4.92 4.78 -12.47
N ARG A 365 -5.42 4.42 -13.67
CA ARG A 365 -5.02 3.18 -14.36
C ARG A 365 -3.57 3.22 -14.84
N ALA A 366 -3.08 4.36 -15.35
CA ALA A 366 -1.69 4.50 -15.81
C ALA A 366 -0.65 4.38 -14.67
N LYS A 367 -1.04 4.62 -13.42
CA LYS A 367 -0.16 4.49 -12.26
C LYS A 367 -0.09 3.07 -11.68
N GLY A 368 -0.74 2.09 -12.32
CA GLY A 368 -0.62 0.67 -11.94
C GLY A 368 -1.31 0.34 -10.61
N ALA A 369 -2.47 0.94 -10.36
CA ALA A 369 -3.27 0.70 -9.15
C ALA A 369 -3.84 -0.72 -9.03
N ASP A 370 -3.70 -1.55 -10.07
CA ASP A 370 -4.13 -2.95 -10.05
C ASP A 370 -3.27 -3.83 -9.12
N THR A 371 -2.07 -3.35 -8.73
CA THR A 371 -1.22 -4.07 -7.76
C THR A 371 -1.43 -3.53 -6.33
N PRO A 372 -1.92 -4.34 -5.38
CA PRO A 372 -2.27 -3.89 -4.04
C PRO A 372 -1.09 -3.31 -3.25
N LEU A 373 0.12 -3.85 -3.43
CA LEU A 373 1.33 -3.37 -2.76
C LEU A 373 1.74 -1.95 -3.21
N ARG A 374 1.50 -1.61 -4.49
CA ARG A 374 1.81 -0.30 -5.06
C ARG A 374 0.77 0.74 -4.63
N ALA A 375 -0.49 0.32 -4.50
CA ALA A 375 -1.56 1.14 -3.93
C ALA A 375 -1.27 1.56 -2.48
N VAL A 376 -0.76 0.66 -1.63
CA VAL A 376 -0.35 0.99 -0.25
C VAL A 376 0.68 2.11 -0.25
N THR A 377 1.68 2.03 -1.12
CA THR A 377 2.78 3.00 -1.18
C THR A 377 2.29 4.36 -1.66
N VAL A 378 1.40 4.39 -2.64
CA VAL A 378 0.76 5.62 -3.14
C VAL A 378 -0.11 6.24 -2.06
N LEU A 379 -0.94 5.44 -1.38
CA LEU A 379 -1.81 5.94 -0.33
C LEU A 379 -1.00 6.45 0.88
N LYS A 380 0.04 5.72 1.32
CA LYS A 380 0.96 6.19 2.37
C LYS A 380 1.62 7.51 2.00
N ARG A 381 1.95 7.73 0.72
CA ARG A 381 2.49 9.01 0.25
C ARG A 381 1.47 10.14 0.35
N ILE A 382 0.22 9.86 -0.04
CA ILE A 382 -0.88 10.84 0.01
C ILE A 382 -1.25 11.15 1.47
N LEU A 383 -1.27 10.15 2.35
CA LEU A 383 -1.56 10.29 3.78
C LEU A 383 -0.51 11.09 4.55
N LYS A 384 0.74 11.13 4.08
CA LYS A 384 1.78 11.98 4.68
C LYS A 384 1.53 13.47 4.44
N GLU A 385 0.67 13.84 3.48
CA GLU A 385 0.27 15.23 3.27
C GLU A 385 -0.86 15.60 4.24
N THR A 386 -0.77 16.77 4.87
CA THR A 386 -1.73 17.26 5.89
C THR A 386 -3.18 17.34 5.43
N TYR A 387 -3.44 17.39 4.12
CA TYR A 387 -4.79 17.42 3.52
C TYR A 387 -4.98 16.37 2.41
N GLY A 388 -4.11 15.36 2.34
CA GLY A 388 -4.09 14.42 1.22
C GLY A 388 -5.36 13.56 1.11
N LEU A 389 -5.93 13.17 2.26
CA LEU A 389 -7.15 12.36 2.33
C LEU A 389 -8.39 13.11 1.85
N GLU A 390 -8.58 14.34 2.32
CA GLU A 390 -9.69 15.20 1.90
C GLU A 390 -9.61 15.53 0.41
N ARG A 391 -8.41 15.82 -0.09
CA ARG A 391 -8.17 16.09 -1.51
C ARG A 391 -8.53 14.88 -2.38
N LEU A 392 -8.19 13.68 -1.94
CA LEU A 392 -8.54 12.46 -2.65
C LEU A 392 -10.06 12.25 -2.68
N ALA A 393 -10.74 12.44 -1.55
CA ALA A 393 -12.20 12.36 -1.46
C ALA A 393 -12.91 13.36 -2.39
N ILE A 394 -12.40 14.60 -2.46
CA ILE A 394 -12.92 15.63 -3.38
C ILE A 394 -12.73 15.21 -4.83
N ILE A 395 -11.54 14.72 -5.21
CA ILE A 395 -11.27 14.29 -6.59
C ILE A 395 -12.19 13.13 -6.99
N CYS A 396 -12.39 12.14 -6.13
CA CYS A 396 -13.26 10.99 -6.40
C CYS A 396 -14.74 11.35 -6.54
N SER A 397 -15.22 12.38 -5.82
CA SER A 397 -16.62 12.83 -5.87
C SER A 397 -16.90 13.88 -6.96
N LEU A 398 -15.87 14.50 -7.54
CA LEU A 398 -16.01 15.64 -8.45
C LEU A 398 -16.86 15.36 -9.71
N PRO A 399 -16.74 14.21 -10.41
CA PRO A 399 -17.60 13.90 -11.55
C PRO A 399 -19.08 13.90 -11.17
N TYR A 400 -19.42 13.25 -10.05
CA TYR A 400 -20.78 13.19 -9.55
C TYR A 400 -21.33 14.58 -9.18
N ILE A 401 -20.53 15.42 -8.51
CA ILE A 401 -20.92 16.78 -8.11
C ILE A 401 -21.22 17.63 -9.35
N LEU A 402 -20.36 17.58 -10.37
CA LEU A 402 -20.57 18.33 -11.61
C LEU A 402 -21.81 17.86 -12.37
N LEU A 403 -22.09 16.55 -12.39
CA LEU A 403 -23.34 16.01 -12.92
C LEU A 403 -24.55 16.58 -12.18
N MET A 404 -24.54 16.59 -10.84
CA MET A 404 -25.65 17.11 -10.05
C MET A 404 -25.89 18.61 -10.28
N TRP A 405 -24.82 19.41 -10.37
CA TRP A 405 -24.94 20.83 -10.74
C TRP A 405 -25.47 21.02 -12.16
N SER A 406 -25.07 20.15 -13.10
CA SER A 406 -25.62 20.14 -14.45
C SER A 406 -27.12 19.85 -14.43
N LEU A 407 -27.58 18.89 -13.63
CA LEU A 407 -28.99 18.54 -13.49
C LEU A 407 -29.80 19.69 -12.86
N ILE A 408 -29.28 20.33 -11.81
CA ILE A 408 -29.93 21.49 -11.16
C ILE A 408 -30.06 22.65 -12.14
N ALA A 409 -28.99 22.97 -12.89
CA ALA A 409 -29.03 24.01 -13.90
C ALA A 409 -30.06 23.67 -15.00
N PHE A 410 -30.08 22.43 -15.48
CA PHE A 410 -31.04 21.97 -16.49
C PHE A 410 -32.50 22.12 -16.01
N LEU A 411 -32.80 21.70 -14.78
CA LEU A 411 -34.13 21.88 -14.17
C LEU A 411 -34.48 23.37 -14.02
N GLY A 412 -33.49 24.22 -13.71
CA GLY A 412 -33.65 25.67 -13.70
C GLY A 412 -34.03 26.23 -15.07
N ALA A 413 -33.35 25.79 -16.15
CA ALA A 413 -33.67 26.20 -17.52
C ALA A 413 -35.10 25.80 -17.91
N PHE A 414 -35.50 24.56 -17.62
CA PHE A 414 -36.87 24.09 -17.85
C PHE A 414 -37.91 24.87 -17.05
N SER A 415 -37.62 25.17 -15.78
CA SER A 415 -38.52 25.98 -14.94
C SER A 415 -38.74 27.36 -15.55
N VAL A 416 -37.68 28.03 -16.01
CA VAL A 416 -37.81 29.35 -16.66
C VAL A 416 -38.63 29.26 -17.95
N ILE A 417 -38.45 28.22 -18.76
CA ILE A 417 -39.27 28.00 -19.98
C ILE A 417 -40.75 27.85 -19.61
N PHE A 418 -41.09 26.99 -18.65
CA PHE A 418 -42.49 26.72 -18.28
C PHE A 418 -43.19 27.90 -17.60
N TYR A 419 -42.47 28.77 -16.91
CA TYR A 419 -43.05 29.93 -16.23
C TYR A 419 -43.10 31.20 -17.09
N ASN A 420 -42.35 31.25 -18.20
CA ASN A 420 -42.31 32.42 -19.06
C ASN A 420 -43.48 32.40 -20.06
N LYS A 421 -44.35 33.41 -20.01
CA LYS A 421 -45.47 33.64 -20.95
C LYS A 421 -46.37 32.42 -21.24
N THR A 422 -46.60 31.56 -20.26
CA THR A 422 -47.42 30.34 -20.41
C THR A 422 -48.77 30.48 -19.73
N ASP A 423 -49.83 29.92 -20.33
CA ASP A 423 -51.20 29.96 -19.81
C ASP A 423 -51.33 29.31 -18.41
N PRO A 424 -52.21 29.84 -17.55
CA PRO A 424 -52.38 29.35 -16.18
C PRO A 424 -52.82 27.87 -16.11
N GLN A 425 -53.47 27.37 -17.16
CA GLN A 425 -53.90 25.97 -17.25
C GLN A 425 -52.73 24.97 -17.40
N VAL A 426 -51.58 25.38 -17.95
CA VAL A 426 -50.37 24.55 -18.07
C VAL A 426 -49.45 24.74 -16.87
N ARG A 427 -49.43 25.93 -16.29
CA ARG A 427 -48.58 26.27 -15.14
C ARG A 427 -48.90 25.45 -13.89
N VAL A 428 -50.18 25.31 -13.55
CA VAL A 428 -50.63 24.61 -12.34
C VAL A 428 -50.18 23.14 -12.29
N PRO A 429 -50.42 22.28 -13.30
CA PRO A 429 -49.99 20.88 -13.24
C PRO A 429 -48.46 20.70 -13.22
N VAL A 430 -47.72 21.56 -13.94
CA VAL A 430 -46.24 21.52 -13.93
C VAL A 430 -45.69 21.91 -12.55
N SER A 431 -46.23 22.97 -11.92
CA SER A 431 -45.85 23.36 -10.56
C SER A 431 -46.15 22.28 -9.52
N VAL A 432 -47.33 21.63 -9.61
CA VAL A 432 -47.71 20.54 -8.69
C VAL A 432 -46.76 19.35 -8.85
N THR A 433 -46.43 18.98 -10.10
CA THR A 433 -45.53 17.85 -10.37
C THR A 433 -44.11 18.15 -9.86
N LEU A 434 -43.59 19.35 -10.08
CA LEU A 434 -42.28 19.78 -9.58
C LEU A 434 -42.24 19.79 -8.04
N ALA A 435 -43.30 20.29 -7.40
CA ALA A 435 -43.43 20.29 -5.95
C ALA A 435 -43.47 18.87 -5.37
N LEU A 436 -44.18 17.95 -6.00
CA LEU A 436 -44.23 16.54 -5.59
C LEU A 436 -42.85 15.87 -5.74
N VAL A 437 -42.14 16.10 -6.85
CA VAL A 437 -40.79 15.56 -7.04
C VAL A 437 -39.82 16.10 -5.99
N LEU A 438 -39.85 17.40 -5.69
CA LEU A 438 -39.02 17.99 -4.64
C LEU A 438 -39.39 17.45 -3.24
N LEU A 439 -40.67 17.23 -2.97
CA LEU A 439 -41.15 16.63 -1.71
C LEU A 439 -40.67 15.18 -1.58
N PHE A 440 -40.73 14.39 -2.64
CA PHE A 440 -40.21 13.01 -2.65
C PHE A 440 -38.70 12.99 -2.46
N LEU A 441 -37.95 13.86 -3.15
CA LEU A 441 -36.50 13.97 -2.96
C LEU A 441 -36.14 14.36 -1.51
N PHE A 442 -36.86 15.33 -0.93
CA PHE A 442 -36.68 15.74 0.46
C PHE A 442 -37.00 14.60 1.44
N SER A 443 -38.06 13.83 1.18
CA SER A 443 -38.46 12.68 2.00
C SER A 443 -37.43 11.53 1.93
N CYS A 444 -36.89 11.25 0.73
CA CYS A 444 -35.81 10.28 0.54
C CYS A 444 -34.52 10.71 1.24
N MET A 445 -34.17 11.99 1.20
CA MET A 445 -32.99 12.50 1.92
C MET A 445 -33.18 12.51 3.44
N TYR A 446 -34.40 12.77 3.93
CA TYR A 446 -34.71 12.74 5.36
C TYR A 446 -34.65 11.31 5.93
N THR A 447 -35.14 10.33 5.17
CA THR A 447 -35.09 8.91 5.54
C THR A 447 -33.69 8.28 5.39
N ALA A 448 -32.84 8.87 4.55
CA ALA A 448 -31.41 8.52 4.42
C ALA A 448 -30.50 9.29 5.42
N GLY A 449 -31.09 10.03 6.37
CA GLY A 449 -30.35 10.61 7.50
C GLY A 449 -29.60 9.52 8.29
N PRO A 450 -28.49 9.88 8.98
CA PRO A 450 -27.51 8.93 9.47
C PRO A 450 -28.18 7.85 10.33
N PRO A 451 -27.75 6.57 10.22
CA PRO A 451 -28.30 5.51 11.05
C PRO A 451 -28.19 5.96 12.50
N ASP A 452 -29.34 5.98 13.17
CA ASP A 452 -29.49 6.39 14.55
C ASP A 452 -28.42 5.72 15.41
N LYS A 453 -27.88 6.51 16.34
CA LYS A 453 -26.88 6.14 17.34
C LYS A 453 -27.40 5.11 18.36
N GLU A 454 -28.39 4.29 18.03
CA GLU A 454 -29.16 3.52 19.00
C GLU A 454 -28.62 2.11 19.33
N ASP A 455 -27.66 1.56 18.58
CA ASP A 455 -27.13 0.20 18.84
C ASP A 455 -25.65 0.14 19.27
N ARG A 456 -25.20 1.08 20.11
CA ARG A 456 -23.97 0.90 20.92
C ARG A 456 -24.30 0.88 22.41
N LYS A 457 -25.10 -0.11 22.84
CA LYS A 457 -24.97 -0.60 24.22
C LYS A 457 -23.67 -1.41 24.29
N PRO A 458 -22.78 -1.19 25.27
CA PRO A 458 -21.55 -1.96 25.38
C PRO A 458 -21.92 -3.40 25.73
N GLN A 459 -21.82 -4.30 24.75
CA GLN A 459 -21.97 -5.75 24.91
C GLN A 459 -20.72 -6.37 25.59
N ASN A 460 -19.99 -5.57 26.39
CA ASN A 460 -18.72 -5.92 27.02
C ASN A 460 -18.85 -6.88 28.21
N HIS A 461 -20.06 -7.07 28.75
CA HIS A 461 -20.25 -7.99 29.88
C HIS A 461 -20.48 -9.46 29.47
N SER A 462 -20.91 -9.74 28.23
CA SER A 462 -21.33 -11.10 27.85
C SER A 462 -20.19 -12.04 27.44
N TYR A 463 -19.04 -11.52 26.99
CA TYR A 463 -17.96 -12.37 26.47
C TYR A 463 -16.93 -12.76 27.56
N ARG A 464 -16.69 -11.86 28.53
CA ARG A 464 -15.81 -12.16 29.68
C ARG A 464 -16.33 -13.32 30.53
N GLU A 465 -17.64 -13.48 30.66
CA GLU A 465 -18.24 -14.61 31.39
C GLU A 465 -18.16 -15.93 30.61
N ARG A 466 -18.17 -15.90 29.27
CA ARG A 466 -18.03 -17.13 28.46
C ARG A 466 -16.59 -17.62 28.40
N ALA A 467 -15.59 -16.74 28.39
CA ALA A 467 -14.17 -17.14 28.38
C ALA A 467 -13.70 -17.70 29.74
N ALA A 468 -14.26 -17.22 30.86
CA ALA A 468 -13.93 -17.72 32.20
C ALA A 468 -14.42 -19.15 32.48
N GLY A 469 -15.31 -19.70 31.63
CA GLY A 469 -15.85 -21.06 31.77
C GLY A 469 -14.98 -22.18 31.19
N TYR A 470 -13.95 -21.88 30.40
CA TYR A 470 -13.20 -22.89 29.63
C TYR A 470 -11.79 -23.21 30.17
N PHE A 471 -11.33 -22.54 31.23
CA PHE A 471 -10.06 -22.87 31.89
C PHE A 471 -10.30 -23.65 33.19
N PRO A 472 -9.90 -24.93 33.29
CA PRO A 472 -9.93 -25.64 34.57
C PRO A 472 -8.93 -24.97 35.52
N ARG A 473 -9.44 -24.36 36.60
CA ARG A 473 -8.63 -23.79 37.68
C ARG A 473 -7.81 -24.92 38.34
N LEU A 474 -6.53 -25.01 38.00
CA LEU A 474 -5.56 -25.75 38.80
C LEU A 474 -5.33 -24.95 40.10
N GLY A 475 -5.94 -25.42 41.19
CA GLY A 475 -5.75 -24.85 42.52
C GLY A 475 -4.35 -25.14 43.08
N PRO A 476 -3.78 -24.25 43.90
CA PRO A 476 -2.42 -24.39 44.40
C PRO A 476 -2.28 -25.54 45.41
N LYS A 477 -1.17 -26.28 45.30
CA LYS A 477 -0.72 -27.31 46.26
C LYS A 477 -0.62 -26.70 47.67
N LYS A 478 -1.25 -27.36 48.65
CA LYS A 478 -0.97 -27.15 50.07
C LYS A 478 0.49 -27.55 50.35
N THR A 479 1.30 -26.58 50.78
CA THR A 479 2.50 -26.82 51.57
C THR A 479 2.07 -26.92 53.03
N ASP A 480 2.09 -28.13 53.59
CA ASP A 480 2.00 -28.34 55.03
C ASP A 480 3.36 -28.00 55.65
N THR A 481 3.40 -26.94 56.47
CA THR A 481 4.54 -26.65 57.33
C THR A 481 4.17 -26.96 58.77
N ILE A 482 5.00 -27.81 59.34
CA ILE A 482 4.93 -28.46 60.64
C ILE A 482 5.63 -27.58 61.70
N LEU A 483 5.04 -27.55 62.92
CA LEU A 483 5.62 -27.25 64.27
C LEU A 483 5.86 -25.79 64.71
N PRO A 484 5.92 -25.52 66.04
CA PRO A 484 5.89 -26.46 67.19
C PRO A 484 4.55 -26.61 67.90
#